data_AF-A0A0S3JPH7-F1
#
_entry.id   AF-A0A0S3JPH7-F1
#
_cell.length_a   1.000
_cell.length_b   1.000
_cell.length_c   1.000
_cell.angle_alpha   90.00
_cell.angle_beta   90.00
_cell.angle_gamma   90.00
#
_symmetry.space_group_name_H-M   'P 1'
#
loop_
_entity.id
_entity.type
_entity.pdbx_description
1 polymer ?
#
loop_
_entity_poly.entity_id
_entity_poly.type
_entity_poly.pdbx_seq_one_letter_code
_entity_poly.pdbx_strand_id
1 'polypeptide(L)'
;LAKDEKADARYLEAKEKSILDIKVSVGKTVFNSNGQVVPTTVKNKELHMSEAELDKLIRDLLNTQEDRCAITGLPFQFLGVQKDDNMLPSLDRIDSDGHYAKGNLQLVCRFINFWKQASDDKEFRRLLAILRKS
;
A
#
# COMPACT_ATOMS: atom_id res chain seq x y z
N LEU A 1 35.94 16.13 14.86
CA LEU A 1 35.80 17.53 15.31
C LEU A 1 35.32 18.42 14.16
N ALA A 2 36.19 19.00 13.30
CA ALA A 2 35.71 19.91 12.22
C ALA A 2 34.86 19.27 11.10
N LYS A 3 34.94 17.95 10.91
CA LYS A 3 34.08 17.20 9.98
C LYS A 3 32.66 16.99 10.53
N ASP A 4 32.55 16.85 11.84
CA ASP A 4 31.29 16.55 12.53
C ASP A 4 30.45 17.84 12.65
N GLU A 5 31.10 18.96 12.98
CA GLU A 5 30.45 20.30 12.98
C GLU A 5 29.90 20.70 11.60
N LYS A 6 30.60 20.35 10.52
CA LYS A 6 30.11 20.59 9.14
C LYS A 6 28.95 19.67 8.76
N ALA A 7 28.91 18.44 9.27
CA ALA A 7 27.81 17.53 9.05
C ALA A 7 26.55 17.98 9.82
N ASP A 8 26.72 18.44 11.06
CA ASP A 8 25.65 18.98 11.89
C ASP A 8 25.06 20.27 11.29
N ALA A 9 25.89 21.18 10.79
CA ALA A 9 25.41 22.39 10.11
C ALA A 9 24.58 22.06 8.85
N ARG A 10 25.01 21.07 8.05
CA ARG A 10 24.25 20.60 6.87
C ARG A 10 22.93 19.94 7.26
N TYR A 11 22.92 19.17 8.34
CA TYR A 11 21.70 18.55 8.87
C TYR A 11 20.69 19.61 9.31
N LEU A 12 21.14 20.62 10.08
CA LEU A 12 20.29 21.72 10.51
C LEU A 12 19.72 22.49 9.31
N GLU A 13 20.54 22.79 8.30
CA GLU A 13 20.07 23.44 7.08
C GLU A 13 19.03 22.59 6.32
N ALA A 14 19.26 21.28 6.19
CA ALA A 14 18.32 20.37 5.56
C ALA A 14 16.99 20.30 6.32
N LYS A 15 17.05 20.25 7.65
CA LYS A 15 15.87 20.24 8.52
C LYS A 15 15.04 21.52 8.36
N GLU A 16 15.69 22.69 8.33
CA GLU A 16 14.99 23.96 8.09
C GLU A 16 14.33 24.01 6.70
N LYS A 17 15.01 23.50 5.66
CA LYS A 17 14.40 23.37 4.33
C LYS A 17 13.15 22.47 4.35
N SER A 18 13.20 21.35 5.06
CA SER A 18 12.03 20.48 5.22
C SER A 18 10.89 21.16 5.96
N ILE A 19 11.17 21.93 7.02
CA ILE A 19 10.15 22.69 7.76
C ILE A 19 9.44 23.68 6.83
N LEU A 20 10.20 24.40 6.00
CA LEU A 20 9.64 25.34 5.04
C LEU A 20 8.75 24.65 4.00
N ASP A 21 9.20 23.52 3.44
CA ASP A 21 8.41 22.73 2.49
C ASP A 21 7.11 22.21 3.11
N ILE A 22 7.17 21.67 4.34
CA ILE A 22 6.00 21.21 5.10
C ILE A 22 4.99 22.36 5.27
N LYS A 23 5.44 23.56 5.67
CA LYS A 23 4.56 24.73 5.81
C LYS A 23 3.88 25.11 4.49
N VAL A 24 4.62 25.07 3.38
CA VAL A 24 4.06 25.34 2.05
C VAL A 24 3.02 24.29 1.68
N SER A 25 3.31 23.00 1.93
CA SER A 25 2.38 21.90 1.68
C SER A 25 1.08 22.02 2.50
N VAL A 26 1.19 22.39 3.78
CA VAL A 26 0.03 22.66 4.64
C VAL A 26 -0.79 23.82 4.08
N GLY A 27 -0.16 24.93 3.72
CA GLY A 27 -0.86 26.08 3.13
C GLY A 27 -1.61 25.71 1.85
N LYS A 28 -0.99 24.94 0.96
CA LYS A 28 -1.64 24.42 -0.26
C LYS A 28 -2.83 23.52 0.06
N THR A 29 -2.69 22.60 1.03
CA THR A 29 -3.76 21.69 1.43
C THR A 29 -4.95 22.45 2.01
N VAL A 30 -4.71 23.40 2.92
CA VAL A 30 -5.79 24.23 3.51
C VAL A 30 -6.54 25.02 2.44
N PHE A 31 -5.82 25.61 1.49
CA PHE A 31 -6.43 26.39 0.41
C PHE A 31 -7.25 25.51 -0.54
N ASN A 32 -6.75 24.33 -0.91
CA ASN A 32 -7.36 23.46 -1.92
C ASN A 32 -8.42 22.50 -1.35
N SER A 33 -8.34 22.10 -0.09
CA SER A 33 -9.27 21.13 0.54
C SER A 33 -10.38 21.83 1.32
N ASN A 34 -11.01 22.83 0.71
CA ASN A 34 -12.03 23.71 1.30
C ASN A 34 -13.46 23.14 1.30
N GLY A 35 -13.61 21.81 1.24
CA GLY A 35 -14.91 21.13 1.19
C GLY A 35 -15.56 21.09 -0.20
N GLN A 36 -14.87 21.54 -1.24
CA GLN A 36 -15.33 21.40 -2.62
C GLN A 36 -15.57 19.93 -3.01
N VAL A 37 -16.63 19.71 -3.80
CA VAL A 37 -16.88 18.41 -4.44
C VAL A 37 -16.15 18.40 -5.78
N VAL A 38 -15.17 17.52 -5.92
CA VAL A 38 -14.40 17.34 -7.16
C VAL A 38 -14.77 16.00 -7.77
N PRO A 39 -15.25 15.95 -9.03
CA PRO A 39 -15.49 14.69 -9.71
C PRO A 39 -14.14 13.97 -9.92
N THR A 40 -14.09 12.68 -9.58
CA THR A 40 -12.91 11.85 -9.78
C THR A 40 -13.14 10.85 -10.90
N THR A 41 -12.07 10.52 -11.64
CA THR A 41 -12.10 9.45 -12.62
C THR A 41 -11.87 8.12 -11.93
N VAL A 42 -12.79 7.18 -12.11
CA VAL A 42 -12.64 5.81 -11.59
C VAL A 42 -11.94 4.96 -12.65
N LYS A 43 -10.87 4.26 -12.25
CA LYS A 43 -10.12 3.34 -13.14
C LYS A 43 -11.05 2.24 -13.68
N ASN A 44 -10.97 1.94 -14.97
CA ASN A 44 -11.63 0.77 -15.55
C ASN A 44 -10.95 -0.51 -15.04
N LYS A 45 -11.70 -1.40 -14.40
CA LYS A 45 -11.19 -2.63 -13.77
C LYS A 45 -11.96 -3.83 -14.29
N GLU A 46 -11.48 -4.39 -15.39
CA GLU A 46 -12.08 -5.57 -15.98
C GLU A 46 -11.61 -6.86 -15.29
N LEU A 47 -12.46 -7.88 -15.35
CA LEU A 47 -12.12 -9.24 -14.97
C LEU A 47 -11.78 -10.02 -16.25
N HIS A 48 -10.51 -10.41 -16.41
CA HIS A 48 -10.00 -11.09 -17.61
C HIS A 48 -9.93 -12.61 -17.40
N MET A 49 -10.94 -13.18 -16.74
CA MET A 49 -11.13 -14.61 -16.55
C MET A 49 -12.59 -14.91 -16.19
N SER A 50 -13.02 -16.16 -16.37
CA SER A 50 -14.33 -16.60 -15.89
C SER A 50 -14.39 -16.68 -14.36
N GLU A 51 -15.60 -16.71 -13.82
CA GLU A 51 -15.82 -16.89 -12.38
C GLU A 51 -15.20 -18.20 -11.85
N ALA A 52 -15.31 -19.29 -12.60
CA ALA A 52 -14.71 -20.58 -12.23
C ALA A 52 -13.17 -20.51 -12.21
N GLU A 53 -12.57 -19.79 -13.15
CA GLU A 53 -11.12 -19.55 -13.14
C GLU A 53 -10.68 -18.65 -11.99
N LEU A 54 -11.51 -17.68 -11.61
CA LEU A 54 -11.25 -16.81 -10.47
C LEU A 54 -11.32 -17.59 -9.14
N ASP A 55 -12.35 -18.42 -8.93
CA ASP A 55 -12.45 -19.29 -7.74
C ASP A 55 -11.23 -20.21 -7.65
N LYS A 56 -10.86 -20.86 -8.77
CA LYS A 56 -9.66 -21.70 -8.83
C LYS A 56 -8.40 -20.92 -8.47
N LEU A 57 -8.21 -19.74 -9.06
CA LEU A 57 -7.05 -18.88 -8.78
C LEU A 57 -6.97 -18.49 -7.30
N ILE A 58 -8.10 -18.12 -6.69
CA ILE A 58 -8.13 -17.74 -5.26
C ILE A 58 -7.72 -18.93 -4.38
N ARG A 59 -8.20 -20.15 -4.68
CA ARG A 59 -7.79 -21.37 -3.96
C ARG A 59 -6.31 -21.68 -4.16
N ASP A 60 -5.82 -21.58 -5.39
CA ASP A 60 -4.42 -21.81 -5.72
C ASP A 60 -3.50 -20.80 -4.99
N LEU A 61 -3.92 -19.53 -4.90
CA LEU A 61 -3.22 -18.49 -4.14
C LEU A 61 -3.23 -18.77 -2.63
N LEU A 62 -4.37 -19.15 -2.04
CA LEU A 62 -4.43 -19.51 -0.61
C LEU A 62 -3.46 -20.65 -0.29
N ASN A 63 -3.47 -21.71 -1.11
CA ASN A 63 -2.58 -22.86 -0.94
C ASN A 63 -1.11 -22.47 -1.13
N THR A 64 -0.76 -21.78 -2.21
CA THR A 64 0.64 -21.43 -2.54
C THR A 64 1.22 -20.42 -1.54
N GLN A 65 0.38 -19.55 -0.99
CA GLN A 65 0.78 -18.59 0.04
C GLN A 65 0.65 -19.15 1.47
N GLU A 66 0.25 -20.41 1.63
CA GLU A 66 0.07 -21.11 2.91
C GLU A 66 -0.87 -20.36 3.87
N ASP A 67 -1.96 -19.80 3.36
CA ASP A 67 -2.91 -18.96 4.10
C ASP A 67 -2.28 -17.71 4.74
N ARG A 68 -1.27 -17.12 4.09
CA ARG A 68 -0.57 -15.93 4.55
C ARG A 68 -0.58 -14.81 3.52
N CYS A 69 -0.52 -13.57 4.00
CA CYS A 69 -0.44 -12.38 3.17
C CYS A 69 0.83 -12.38 2.30
N ALA A 70 0.69 -12.20 0.99
CA ALA A 70 1.82 -12.19 0.05
C ALA A 70 2.84 -11.05 0.29
N ILE A 71 2.40 -9.94 0.89
CA ILE A 71 3.26 -8.79 1.19
C ILE A 71 3.93 -8.94 2.56
N THR A 72 3.17 -9.36 3.56
CA THR A 72 3.65 -9.34 4.95
C THR A 72 4.02 -10.71 5.52
N GLY A 73 3.51 -11.81 4.97
CA GLY A 73 3.62 -13.13 5.59
C GLY A 73 2.82 -13.26 6.89
N LEU A 74 1.93 -12.33 7.22
CA LEU A 74 1.01 -12.50 8.35
C LEU A 74 -0.05 -13.56 8.00
N PRO A 75 -0.44 -14.43 8.94
CA PRO A 75 -1.50 -15.40 8.70
C PRO A 75 -2.84 -14.69 8.51
N PHE A 76 -3.64 -15.18 7.58
CA PHE A 76 -5.01 -14.74 7.43
C PHE A 76 -5.87 -15.18 8.61
N GLN A 77 -6.90 -14.38 8.88
CA GLN A 77 -8.03 -14.82 9.69
C GLN A 77 -9.25 -14.90 8.77
N PHE A 78 -9.96 -16.02 8.76
CA PHE A 78 -11.04 -16.24 7.79
C PHE A 78 -12.39 -15.73 8.28
N LEU A 79 -13.26 -15.36 7.33
CA LEU A 79 -14.58 -14.81 7.59
C LEU A 79 -15.42 -15.77 8.45
N GLY A 80 -16.04 -15.24 9.49
CA GLY A 80 -16.87 -15.98 10.45
C GLY A 80 -16.10 -16.48 11.67
N VAL A 81 -14.77 -16.53 11.62
CA VAL A 81 -13.91 -16.98 12.74
C VAL A 81 -12.80 -15.98 13.09
N GLN A 82 -12.72 -14.86 12.38
CA GLN A 82 -11.73 -13.82 12.62
C GLN A 82 -11.98 -13.09 13.94
N LYS A 83 -10.90 -12.69 14.58
CA LYS A 83 -10.87 -11.76 15.72
C LYS A 83 -10.68 -10.32 15.27
N ASP A 84 -10.09 -10.12 14.10
CA ASP A 84 -9.80 -8.82 13.52
C ASP A 84 -10.11 -8.81 12.02
N ASP A 85 -11.04 -7.95 11.62
CA ASP A 85 -11.45 -7.79 10.22
C ASP A 85 -10.32 -7.28 9.31
N ASN A 86 -9.31 -6.63 9.89
CA ASN A 86 -8.12 -6.20 9.16
C ASN A 86 -7.30 -7.39 8.65
N MET A 87 -7.38 -8.53 9.34
CA MET A 87 -6.63 -9.74 9.04
C MET A 87 -7.33 -10.65 8.01
N LEU A 88 -8.54 -10.27 7.56
CA LEU A 88 -9.24 -10.98 6.50
C LEU A 88 -8.44 -10.96 5.19
N PRO A 89 -8.45 -12.05 4.40
CA PRO A 89 -7.84 -12.05 3.09
C PRO A 89 -8.56 -11.08 2.15
N SER A 90 -7.81 -10.43 1.28
CA SER A 90 -8.28 -9.50 0.26
C SER A 90 -7.49 -9.69 -1.01
N LEU A 91 -8.18 -9.71 -2.16
CA LEU A 91 -7.56 -9.87 -3.46
C LEU A 91 -7.01 -8.51 -3.94
N ASP A 92 -5.70 -8.39 -3.97
CA ASP A 92 -4.97 -7.20 -4.40
C ASP A 92 -4.44 -7.36 -5.83
N ARG A 93 -4.40 -6.24 -6.57
CA ARG A 93 -3.74 -6.18 -7.87
C ARG A 93 -2.31 -5.74 -7.66
N ILE A 94 -1.34 -6.55 -8.09
CA ILE A 94 0.09 -6.23 -7.96
C ILE A 94 0.36 -4.88 -8.64
N ASP A 95 0.01 -4.77 -9.92
CA ASP A 95 -0.13 -3.53 -10.65
C ASP A 95 -1.56 -2.95 -10.48
N SER A 96 -1.66 -1.87 -9.72
CA SER A 96 -2.91 -1.17 -9.41
C SER A 96 -3.51 -0.41 -10.61
N ASP A 97 -2.76 -0.21 -11.70
CA ASP A 97 -3.24 0.35 -12.97
C ASP A 97 -3.77 -0.75 -13.92
N GLY A 98 -3.36 -2.00 -13.72
CA GLY A 98 -3.83 -3.16 -14.48
C GLY A 98 -5.21 -3.71 -14.08
N HIS A 99 -5.63 -4.75 -14.79
CA HIS A 99 -6.91 -5.45 -14.60
C HIS A 99 -6.80 -6.66 -13.66
N TYR A 100 -7.94 -7.29 -13.34
CA TYR A 100 -7.98 -8.56 -12.61
C TYR A 100 -7.63 -9.70 -13.58
N ALA A 101 -6.35 -10.03 -13.66
CA ALA A 101 -5.79 -11.06 -14.54
C ALA A 101 -4.88 -12.01 -13.74
N LYS A 102 -4.75 -13.28 -14.16
CA LYS A 102 -4.07 -14.35 -13.40
C LYS A 102 -2.64 -14.00 -12.95
N GLY A 103 -1.91 -13.22 -13.76
CA GLY A 103 -0.54 -12.78 -13.44
C GLY A 103 -0.43 -11.48 -12.64
N ASN A 104 -1.56 -10.84 -12.32
CA ASN A 104 -1.60 -9.54 -11.65
C ASN A 104 -2.27 -9.59 -10.27
N LEU A 105 -2.50 -10.78 -9.70
CA LEU A 105 -3.29 -10.93 -8.48
C LEU A 105 -2.49 -11.61 -7.38
N GLN A 106 -2.67 -11.14 -6.16
CA GLN A 106 -2.10 -11.70 -4.94
C GLN A 106 -3.12 -11.60 -3.79
N LEU A 107 -3.07 -12.50 -2.82
CA LEU A 107 -3.87 -12.38 -1.61
C LEU A 107 -3.06 -11.67 -0.51
N VAL A 108 -3.64 -10.64 0.08
CA VAL A 108 -3.03 -9.86 1.17
C VAL A 108 -4.02 -9.64 2.30
N CYS A 109 -3.55 -9.28 3.49
CA CYS A 109 -4.47 -8.88 4.56
C CYS A 109 -5.24 -7.62 4.13
N ARG A 110 -6.49 -7.49 4.54
CA ARG A 110 -7.35 -6.35 4.18
C ARG A 110 -6.70 -5.01 4.51
N PHE A 111 -6.07 -4.87 5.68
CA PHE A 111 -5.39 -3.61 6.02
C PHE A 111 -4.20 -3.32 5.11
N ILE A 112 -3.52 -4.36 4.62
CA ILE A 112 -2.40 -4.21 3.69
C ILE A 112 -2.86 -3.75 2.31
N ASN A 113 -3.96 -4.30 1.80
CA ASN A 113 -4.58 -3.79 0.57
C ASN A 113 -5.00 -2.31 0.76
N PHE A 114 -5.59 -2.00 1.91
CA PHE A 114 -5.98 -0.63 2.26
C PHE A 114 -4.79 0.33 2.40
N TRP A 115 -3.61 -0.12 2.84
CA TRP A 115 -2.42 0.72 2.92
C TRP A 115 -1.72 0.87 1.56
N LYS A 116 -1.68 -0.19 0.75
CA LYS A 116 -1.08 -0.16 -0.58
C LYS A 116 -1.88 0.78 -1.50
N GLN A 117 -3.21 0.70 -1.51
CA GLN A 117 -4.08 1.46 -2.42
C GLN A 117 -3.59 1.36 -3.89
N ALA A 118 -3.25 2.51 -4.48
CA ALA A 118 -2.72 2.64 -5.83
C ALA A 118 -1.19 2.78 -5.86
N SER A 119 -0.51 2.63 -4.73
CA SER A 119 0.95 2.68 -4.67
C SER A 119 1.57 1.52 -5.44
N ASP A 120 2.75 1.77 -6.01
CA ASP A 120 3.57 0.72 -6.62
C ASP A 120 3.92 -0.38 -5.60
N ASP A 121 3.74 -1.65 -5.99
CA ASP A 121 3.92 -2.80 -5.11
C ASP A 121 5.36 -2.94 -4.61
N LYS A 122 6.35 -2.69 -5.48
CA LYS A 122 7.77 -2.83 -5.12
C LYS A 122 8.18 -1.76 -4.12
N GLU A 123 7.79 -0.52 -4.38
CA GLU A 123 8.08 0.59 -3.47
C GLU A 123 7.37 0.40 -2.13
N PHE A 124 6.12 -0.05 -2.13
CA PHE A 124 5.39 -0.34 -0.91
C PHE A 124 6.06 -1.45 -0.07
N ARG A 125 6.50 -2.55 -0.71
CA ARG A 125 7.28 -3.61 -0.05
C ARG A 125 8.59 -3.08 0.53
N ARG A 126 9.30 -2.21 -0.21
CA ARG A 126 10.54 -1.57 0.25
C ARG A 126 10.29 -0.74 1.52
N LEU A 127 9.25 0.08 1.54
CA LEU A 127 8.88 0.91 2.71
C LEU A 127 8.47 0.05 3.91
N LEU A 128 7.67 -1.00 3.71
CA LEU A 128 7.32 -1.94 4.77
C LEU A 128 8.54 -2.67 5.34
N ALA A 129 9.54 -2.99 4.51
CA ALA A 129 10.78 -3.62 4.96
C ALA A 129 11.60 -2.68 5.87
N ILE A 130 11.49 -1.36 5.70
CA ILE A 130 12.11 -0.38 6.62
C ILE A 130 11.43 -0.45 7.98
N LEU A 131 10.10 -0.45 8.03
CA LEU A 131 9.32 -0.52 9.28
C LEU A 131 9.57 -1.79 10.11
N ARG A 132 10.01 -2.87 9.47
CA ARG A 132 10.35 -4.13 10.15
C ARG A 132 11.73 -4.15 10.78
N LYS A 133 12.60 -3.23 10.34
CA LYS A 133 14.00 -3.13 10.77
C LYS A 133 14.22 -2.00 11.77
N SER A 134 13.27 -1.06 11.88
CA SER A 134 13.21 -0.03 12.91
C SER A 134 12.80 -0.63 14.24
#